data_AF-A0A932M3C8-F1
#
_entry.id   AF-A0A932M3C8-F1
#
_cell.length_a   1.000
_cell.length_b   1.000
_cell.length_c   1.000
_cell.angle_alpha   90.00
_cell.angle_beta   90.00
_cell.angle_gamma   90.00
#
_symmetry.space_group_name_H-M   'P 1'
#
loop_
_entity.id
_entity.type
_entity.pdbx_description
1 polymer ?
#
loop_
_entity_poly.entity_id
_entity_poly.type
_entity_poly.pdbx_seq_one_letter_code
_entity_poly.pdbx_strand_id
1 'polypeptide(L)' 'MKKLEALSQISRDIGQVLFASTFVSPIIENAFNKASIAYGLLLTLSAWFLSILLTKE' A
#
# COMPACT_ATOMS: atom_id res chain seq x y z
N MET A 1 5.88 -16.18 15.76
CA MET A 1 5.14 -15.25 14.90
C MET A 1 3.73 -15.78 14.73
N LYS A 2 2.72 -15.08 15.24
CA LYS A 2 1.33 -15.53 15.06
C LYS A 2 0.96 -15.38 13.58
N LYS A 3 0.13 -16.28 13.02
CA LYS A 3 -0.21 -16.25 11.58
C LYS A 3 -0.78 -14.89 11.13
N LEU A 4 -1.57 -14.24 11.98
CA LEU A 4 -2.15 -12.91 11.73
C LEU A 4 -1.08 -11.80 11.67
N GLU A 5 -0.03 -11.91 12.48
CA GLU A 5 1.08 -10.96 12.49
C GLU A 5 1.89 -11.02 11.19
N ALA A 6 2.14 -12.24 10.69
CA ALA A 6 2.78 -12.43 9.38
C ALA A 6 1.91 -11.86 8.24
N LEU A 7 0.60 -12.10 8.27
CA LEU A 7 -0.33 -11.53 7.28
C LEU A 7 -0.40 -10.01 7.36
N SER A 8 -0.35 -9.43 8.56
CA SER A 8 -0.28 -7.98 8.76
C SER A 8 0.97 -7.39 8.13
N GLN A 9 2.14 -8.01 8.34
CA GLN A 9 3.40 -7.56 7.76
C GLN A 9 3.34 -7.62 6.23
N ILE A 10 2.91 -8.74 5.65
CA ILE A 10 2.73 -8.89 4.19
C ILE A 10 1.79 -7.80 3.64
N SER A 11 0.65 -7.57 4.28
CA SER A 11 -0.31 -6.53 3.86
C SER A 11 0.30 -5.14 3.90
N ARG A 12 1.20 -4.87 4.86
CA ARG A 12 1.92 -3.59 4.97
C ARG A 12 2.93 -3.41 3.86
N ASP A 13 3.71 -4.46 3.57
CA ASP A 13 4.72 -4.44 2.52
C ASP A 13 4.07 -4.24 1.14
N ILE A 14 2.93 -4.89 0.88
CA ILE A 14 2.12 -4.66 -0.32
C ILE A 14 1.71 -3.19 -0.43
N GLY A 15 1.21 -2.61 0.67
CA GLY A 15 0.86 -1.18 0.72
C GLY A 15 2.04 -0.27 0.39
N GLN A 16 3.24 -0.56 0.91
CA GLN A 16 4.45 0.21 0.60
C GLN A 16 4.86 0.11 -0.86
N VAL A 17 4.79 -1.09 -1.46
CA VAL A 17 5.09 -1.28 -2.89
C VAL A 17 4.09 -0.55 -3.78
N LEU A 18 2.79 -0.60 -3.44
CA LEU A 18 1.75 0.15 -4.15
C LEU A 18 2.00 1.67 -4.05
N PHE A 19 2.39 2.16 -2.88
CA PHE A 19 2.73 3.56 -2.69
C PHE A 19 3.94 3.97 -3.54
N ALA A 20 5.03 3.21 -3.46
CA ALA A 20 6.24 3.51 -4.23
C ALA A 20 5.96 3.52 -5.74
N SER A 21 5.27 2.50 -6.25
CA SER A 21 4.97 2.36 -7.67
C SER A 21 3.99 3.42 -8.20
N THR A 22 3.03 3.87 -7.39
CA THR A 22 1.99 4.82 -7.85
C THR A 22 2.37 6.28 -7.62
N PHE A 23 3.22 6.57 -6.63
CA PHE A 23 3.60 7.94 -6.28
C PHE A 23 5.05 8.24 -6.60
N VAL A 24 5.99 7.38 -6.20
CA VAL A 24 7.43 7.68 -6.33
C VAL A 24 7.89 7.52 -7.78
N SER A 25 7.58 6.41 -8.45
CA SER A 25 8.00 6.20 -9.84
C SER A 25 7.48 7.29 -10.79
N PRO A 26 6.18 7.67 -10.78
CA PRO A 26 5.67 8.69 -11.69
C PRO A 26 6.22 10.10 -11.42
N ILE A 27 6.65 10.39 -10.18
CA ILE A 27 7.37 11.64 -9.86
C ILE A 27 8.71 11.68 -10.59
N ILE A 28 9.48 10.61 -10.50
CA ILE A 28 10.81 10.53 -11.11
C ILE A 28 10.70 10.57 -12.64
N GLU A 29 9.69 9.90 -13.20
CA GLU A 29 9.45 9.80 -14.64
C GLU A 29 8.71 11.01 -15.23
N ASN A 30 8.28 11.99 -14.41
CA ASN A 30 7.39 13.10 -14.81
C ASN A 30 6.09 12.63 -15.54
N ALA A 31 5.63 11.42 -15.26
CA ALA A 31 4.50 10.76 -15.92
C ALA A 31 3.24 10.75 -15.05
N PHE A 32 2.89 11.92 -14.49
CA PHE A 32 1.78 12.06 -13.54
C PHE A 32 0.41 11.82 -14.18
N ASN A 33 -0.21 10.68 -13.87
CA ASN A 33 -1.61 10.40 -14.19
C ASN A 33 -2.49 10.52 -12.94
N LYS A 34 -3.39 11.53 -12.95
CA LYS A 34 -4.28 11.82 -11.81
C LYS A 34 -5.18 10.64 -11.43
N ALA A 35 -5.68 9.89 -12.41
CA ALA A 35 -6.53 8.72 -12.15
C ALA A 35 -5.72 7.60 -11.49
N SER A 36 -4.53 7.28 -12.02
CA SER A 36 -3.65 6.27 -11.44
C SER A 36 -3.28 6.59 -9.99
N ILE A 37 -3.00 7.86 -9.68
CA ILE A 37 -2.68 8.31 -8.32
C ILE A 37 -3.85 8.13 -7.37
N ALA A 38 -5.07 8.49 -7.79
CA ALA A 38 -6.27 8.32 -6.97
C ALA A 38 -6.53 6.84 -6.67
N TYR A 39 -6.45 5.96 -7.68
CA TYR A 39 -6.61 4.52 -7.47
C TYR A 39 -5.50 3.91 -6.61
N GLY A 40 -4.24 4.27 -6.86
CA GLY A 40 -3.13 3.78 -6.05
C GLY A 40 -3.17 4.27 -4.60
N LEU A 41 -3.69 5.48 -4.35
CA LEU A 41 -3.96 5.95 -2.98
C LEU A 41 -4.96 5.03 -2.27
N LEU A 42 -6.10 4.76 -2.91
CA LEU A 42 -7.15 3.92 -2.35
C LEU A 42 -6.64 2.50 -2.06
N LEU A 43 -5.89 1.91 -2.99
CA LEU A 43 -5.33 0.57 -2.82
C LEU A 43 -4.28 0.52 -1.70
N THR A 44 -3.36 1.50 -1.67
CA THR A 44 -2.35 1.64 -0.61
C THR A 44 -3.00 1.74 0.76
N LEU A 45 -3.98 2.63 0.90
CA LEU A 45 -4.70 2.83 2.16
C LEU A 45 -5.50 1.60 2.57
N SER A 46 -6.08 0.87 1.61
CA SER A 46 -6.81 -0.37 1.89
C SER A 46 -5.88 -1.47 2.40
N ALA A 47 -4.71 -1.65 1.77
CA ALA A 47 -3.70 -2.61 2.21
C ALA A 47 -3.12 -2.26 3.59
N TRP A 48 -2.88 -0.97 3.85
CA TRP A 48 -2.47 -0.49 5.16
C TRP A 48 -3.54 -0.69 6.24
N PHE A 49 -4.79 -0.35 5.94
CA PHE A 49 -5.91 -0.54 6.85
C PHE A 49 -6.13 -2.02 7.19
N LEU A 50 -6.02 -2.90 6.18
CA LEU A 50 -6.06 -4.35 6.38
C LEU A 50 -4.92 -4.83 7.29
N SER A 51 -3.70 -4.32 7.11
CA SER A 51 -2.57 -4.61 8.00
C SER A 51 -2.89 -4.25 9.46
N ILE A 52 -3.50 -3.09 9.70
CA ILE A 52 -3.92 -2.68 11.05
C ILE A 52 -4.99 -3.61 11.60
N LEU A 53 -6.02 -3.94 10.81
CA LEU A 53 -7.08 -4.86 11.22
C LEU A 53 -6.53 -6.23 11.61
N LEU A 54 -5.54 -6.74 10.88
CA LEU A 54 -4.90 -8.03 11.17
C LEU A 54 -3.98 -7.99 12.40
N THR A 55 -3.53 -6.80 12.82
CA THR A 55 -2.68 -6.61 14.01
C THR A 55 -3.50 -6.33 15.26
N LYS A 56 -4.73 -5.83 15.11
CA LYS A 56 -5.65 -5.61 16.22
C LYS A 56 -6.09 -6.98 16.75
N GLU A 57 -5.42 -7.43 17.82
CA GLU A 57 -6.02 -8.31 18.84
C GLU A 57 -7.03 -7.52 19.67
#